data_AF-A0A4W4G612-F1
#
_entry.id   AF-A0A4W4G612-F1
#
_cell.length_a   1.000
_cell.length_b   1.000
_cell.length_c   1.000
_cell.angle_alpha   90.00
_cell.angle_beta   90.00
_cell.angle_gamma   90.00
#
_symmetry.space_group_name_H-M   'P 1'
#
loop_
_entity.id
_entity.type
_entity.pdbx_description
1 polymer ?
#
loop_
_entity_poly.entity_id
_entity_poly.type
_entity_poly.pdbx_seq_one_letter_code
_entity_poly.pdbx_strand_id
1 'polypeptide(L)'
;VNDVAYMGKISKPRLHIHRSQFYSNLYGQQGWFYFRSKLYYISLEMKTWSEGRQDCNNRGADLVIINKRASVHLIFHTFKAWIGLTDTEKEGEWKWVDGTEFTTEYWKENEPNDIDNNEDCVEQTNKKGWNDNACSEKQMWICEKSAF
;
A
#
# COMPACT_ATOMS: atom_id res chain seq x y z
N VAL A 1 25.97 24.41 47.36
CA VAL A 1 24.59 24.93 47.31
C VAL A 1 24.53 25.85 46.10
N ASN A 2 24.24 25.30 44.93
CA ASN A 2 23.01 25.56 44.17
C ASN A 2 22.76 27.06 43.98
N ASP A 3 22.86 27.57 42.75
CA ASP A 3 21.62 27.89 42.04
C ASP A 3 21.79 28.04 40.53
N VAL A 4 20.81 27.44 39.86
CA VAL A 4 20.68 27.20 38.43
C VAL A 4 19.75 28.27 37.89
N ALA A 5 20.21 29.14 36.99
CA ALA A 5 19.33 30.06 36.28
C ALA A 5 19.83 30.31 34.85
N TYR A 6 19.69 29.30 33.99
CA TYR A 6 19.60 29.48 32.54
C TYR A 6 18.48 28.56 32.01
N MET A 7 17.24 28.88 32.36
CA MET A 7 16.07 28.37 31.62
C MET A 7 15.86 29.24 30.38
N GLY A 8 16.82 29.17 29.46
CA GLY A 8 16.60 29.58 28.07
C GLY A 8 15.69 28.54 27.44
N LYS A 9 14.47 28.94 27.07
CA LYS A 9 13.46 28.11 26.41
C LYS A 9 14.10 27.36 25.25
N ILE A 10 14.33 26.06 25.42
CA ILE A 10 14.68 25.16 24.32
C ILE A 10 13.45 25.13 23.41
N SER A 11 13.54 25.81 22.28
CA SER A 11 12.54 25.67 21.22
C SER A 11 12.54 24.21 20.79
N LYS A 12 11.38 23.54 20.92
CA LYS A 12 11.21 22.18 20.41
C LYS A 12 11.61 22.17 18.93
N PRO A 13 12.69 21.47 18.53
CA PRO A 13 12.99 21.37 17.11
C PRO A 13 11.86 20.60 16.43
N ARG A 14 11.50 20.99 15.20
CA ARG A 14 10.43 20.36 14.39
C ARG A 14 10.62 18.83 14.32
N LEU A 15 9.92 18.09 15.16
CA LEU A 15 9.99 16.62 15.29
C LEU A 15 9.69 15.84 14.00
N HIS A 16 9.03 16.45 13.01
CA HIS A 16 8.57 15.76 11.81
C HIS A 16 9.68 15.39 10.81
N ILE A 17 10.74 16.20 10.69
CA ILE A 17 11.81 15.95 9.72
C ILE A 17 12.66 14.74 10.12
N HIS A 18 12.88 14.53 11.43
CA HIS A 18 13.69 13.40 11.92
C HIS A 18 12.99 12.03 11.77
N ARG A 19 11.66 11.94 11.93
CA ARG A 19 10.95 10.64 11.83
C ARG A 19 10.96 10.08 10.41
N SER A 20 10.65 10.90 9.41
CA SER A 20 10.63 10.43 8.02
C SER A 20 11.99 9.89 7.57
N GLN A 21 13.07 10.65 7.84
CA GLN A 21 14.43 10.24 7.49
C GLN A 21 14.84 8.95 8.24
N PHE A 22 14.48 8.85 9.52
CA PHE A 22 14.76 7.68 10.34
C PHE A 22 14.11 6.41 9.77
N TYR A 23 12.80 6.45 9.49
CA TYR A 23 12.08 5.29 8.96
C TYR A 23 12.54 4.93 7.54
N SER A 24 12.77 5.91 6.68
CA SER A 24 13.34 5.66 5.35
C SER A 24 14.70 4.96 5.43
N ASN A 25 15.57 5.38 6.35
CA ASN A 25 16.89 4.76 6.50
C ASN A 25 16.81 3.35 7.12
N LEU A 26 16.00 3.18 8.18
CA LEU A 26 15.88 1.92 8.91
C LEU A 26 15.29 0.79 8.04
N TYR A 27 14.26 1.11 7.26
CA TYR A 27 13.52 0.12 6.47
C TYR A 27 13.95 0.07 4.99
N GLY A 28 14.64 1.11 4.50
CA GLY A 28 15.16 1.18 3.13
C GLY A 28 16.09 0.03 2.77
N GLN A 29 16.97 -0.37 3.70
CA GLN A 29 17.88 -1.51 3.48
C GLN A 29 17.15 -2.86 3.35
N GLN A 30 15.88 -2.93 3.78
CA GLN A 30 15.03 -4.11 3.69
C GLN A 30 14.08 -4.05 2.48
N GLY A 31 14.27 -3.07 1.58
CA GLY A 31 13.46 -2.88 0.38
C GLY A 31 12.13 -2.16 0.60
N TRP A 32 11.93 -1.54 1.78
CA TRP A 32 10.72 -0.77 2.06
C TRP A 32 10.96 0.73 1.86
N PHE A 33 9.96 1.45 1.39
CA PHE A 33 9.99 2.91 1.40
C PHE A 33 8.91 3.50 2.30
N TYR A 34 9.26 4.57 3.00
CA TYR A 34 8.36 5.27 3.91
C TYR A 34 7.63 6.40 3.17
N PHE A 35 6.30 6.44 3.29
CA PHE A 35 5.51 7.55 2.78
C PHE A 35 4.24 7.75 3.62
N ARG A 36 3.99 9.01 4.03
CA ARG A 36 2.81 9.42 4.81
C ARG A 36 2.49 8.45 5.96
N SER A 37 3.53 8.08 6.72
CA SER A 37 3.42 7.24 7.91
C SER A 37 3.11 5.77 7.68
N LYS A 38 3.15 5.31 6.43
CA LYS A 38 3.15 3.89 6.09
C LYS A 38 4.48 3.50 5.47
N LEU A 39 4.77 2.21 5.54
CA LEU A 39 5.87 1.55 4.84
C LEU A 39 5.27 0.72 3.71
N TYR A 40 5.90 0.77 2.55
CA TYR A 40 5.49 0.01 1.38
C TYR A 40 6.63 -0.83 0.84
N TYR A 41 6.31 -2.02 0.35
CA TYR A 41 7.24 -2.93 -0.30
C TYR A 41 6.66 -3.34 -1.65
N ILE A 42 7.46 -3.25 -2.72
CA ILE A 42 7.08 -3.72 -4.05
C ILE A 42 7.90 -4.97 -4.32
N SER A 43 7.24 -6.07 -4.66
CA SER A 43 7.94 -7.31 -4.98
C SER A 43 8.72 -7.21 -6.30
N LEU A 44 9.79 -8.01 -6.40
CA LEU A 44 10.48 -8.27 -7.68
C LEU A 44 10.08 -9.62 -8.30
N GLU A 45 9.47 -10.48 -7.50
CA GLU A 45 8.90 -11.76 -7.92
C GLU A 45 7.45 -11.58 -8.38
N MET A 46 6.95 -12.58 -9.11
CA MET A 46 5.55 -12.65 -9.56
C MET A 46 4.84 -13.86 -8.91
N LYS A 47 3.69 -13.61 -8.29
CA LYS A 47 2.88 -14.60 -7.56
C LYS A 47 1.39 -14.36 -7.78
N THR A 48 0.57 -15.36 -7.44
CA THR A 48 -0.89 -15.18 -7.41
C THR A 48 -1.28 -14.12 -6.37
N TRP A 49 -2.51 -13.63 -6.44
CA TRP A 49 -3.00 -12.64 -5.46
C TRP A 49 -2.88 -13.16 -4.02
N SER A 50 -3.30 -14.41 -3.79
CA SER A 50 -3.27 -15.05 -2.48
C SER A 50 -1.84 -15.30 -1.98
N GLU A 51 -0.94 -15.74 -2.86
CA GLU A 51 0.48 -15.92 -2.54
C GLU A 51 1.18 -14.60 -2.23
N GLY A 52 0.86 -13.53 -2.98
CA GLY A 52 1.37 -12.18 -2.73
C GLY A 52 0.88 -11.64 -1.39
N ARG A 53 -0.41 -11.82 -1.08
CA ARG A 53 -0.97 -11.46 0.24
C ARG A 53 -0.30 -12.23 1.36
N GLN A 54 -0.07 -13.52 1.18
CA GLN A 54 0.63 -14.35 2.17
C GLN A 54 2.06 -13.85 2.41
N ASP A 55 2.79 -13.42 1.37
CA ASP A 55 4.11 -12.81 1.52
C ASP A 55 4.04 -11.50 2.32
N CYS A 56 3.04 -10.64 2.08
CA CYS A 56 2.83 -9.45 2.90
C CYS A 56 2.58 -9.79 4.37
N ASN A 57 1.69 -10.76 4.63
CA ASN A 57 1.37 -11.22 5.98
C ASN A 57 2.61 -11.75 6.72
N ASN A 58 3.46 -12.52 6.03
CA ASN A 58 4.72 -13.03 6.58
C ASN A 58 5.71 -11.89 6.94
N ARG A 59 5.54 -10.70 6.36
CA ARG A 59 6.33 -9.49 6.66
C ARG A 59 5.67 -8.57 7.69
N GLY A 60 4.56 -9.00 8.30
CA GLY A 60 3.76 -8.20 9.22
C GLY A 60 3.09 -7.01 8.53
N ALA A 61 2.65 -7.20 7.29
CA ALA A 61 1.97 -6.25 6.41
C ALA A 61 0.73 -6.91 5.78
N ASP A 62 -0.02 -6.18 4.97
CA ASP A 62 -1.03 -6.75 4.06
C ASP A 62 -0.86 -6.12 2.67
N LEU A 63 -1.62 -6.54 1.67
CA LEU A 63 -1.62 -5.90 0.35
C LEU A 63 -2.04 -4.42 0.46
N VAL A 64 -1.49 -3.59 -0.41
CA VAL A 64 -1.69 -2.13 -0.34
C VAL A 64 -3.16 -1.74 -0.53
N ILE A 65 -3.63 -0.83 0.32
CA ILE A 65 -4.94 -0.21 0.21
C ILE A 65 -4.77 1.18 -0.38
N ILE A 66 -5.42 1.42 -1.51
CA ILE A 66 -5.37 2.70 -2.22
C ILE A 66 -6.72 3.40 -2.01
N ASN A 67 -6.97 3.83 -0.76
CA ASN A 67 -8.19 4.56 -0.40
C ASN A 67 -7.96 6.08 -0.31
N LYS A 68 -8.99 6.88 -0.63
CA LYS A 68 -9.22 8.32 -0.29
C LYS A 68 -8.11 9.36 -0.57
N ARG A 69 -6.88 8.96 -0.91
CA ARG A 69 -5.70 9.82 -1.08
C ARG A 69 -5.05 9.51 -2.40
N ALA A 70 -5.27 10.37 -3.39
CA ALA A 70 -4.66 10.32 -4.72
C ALA A 70 -3.13 10.17 -4.71
N SER A 71 -2.46 10.52 -3.60
CA SER A 71 -1.01 10.41 -3.47
C SER A 71 -0.47 8.99 -3.52
N VAL A 72 -1.18 7.99 -2.97
CA VAL A 72 -0.69 6.59 -2.99
C VAL A 72 -0.86 6.00 -4.38
N HIS A 73 -2.00 6.25 -5.01
CA HIS A 73 -2.22 5.93 -6.42
C HIS A 73 -1.12 6.53 -7.31
N LEU A 74 -0.72 7.80 -7.07
CA LEU A 74 0.34 8.45 -7.84
C LEU A 74 1.73 7.83 -7.63
N ILE A 75 1.98 7.15 -6.51
CA ILE A 75 3.27 6.46 -6.31
C ILE A 75 3.34 5.19 -7.16
N PHE A 76 2.22 4.49 -7.27
CA PHE A 76 2.20 3.16 -7.87
C PHE A 76 1.69 3.12 -9.33
N HIS A 77 1.30 4.26 -9.90
CA HIS A 77 0.63 4.31 -11.22
C HIS A 77 1.46 3.76 -12.40
N THR A 78 2.77 3.55 -12.22
CA THR A 78 3.67 2.97 -13.23
C THR A 78 3.92 1.48 -13.04
N PHE A 79 3.48 0.90 -11.92
CA PHE A 79 3.72 -0.50 -11.60
C PHE A 79 2.50 -1.34 -11.99
N LYS A 80 2.74 -2.49 -12.62
CA LYS A 80 1.72 -3.53 -12.77
C LYS A 80 1.85 -4.51 -11.60
N ALA A 81 0.92 -4.44 -10.65
CA ALA A 81 1.01 -5.22 -9.41
C ALA A 81 -0.34 -5.42 -8.70
N TRP A 82 -0.47 -6.52 -7.98
CA TRP A 82 -1.60 -6.79 -7.08
C TRP A 82 -1.73 -5.74 -5.98
N ILE A 83 -2.98 -5.34 -5.73
CA ILE A 83 -3.39 -4.49 -4.61
C ILE A 83 -4.41 -5.23 -3.74
N GLY A 84 -4.73 -4.68 -2.57
CA GLY A 84 -5.58 -5.35 -1.59
C GLY A 84 -7.08 -5.25 -1.84
N LEU A 85 -7.53 -5.04 -3.08
CA LEU A 85 -8.96 -4.99 -3.43
C LEU A 85 -9.37 -6.30 -4.09
N THR A 86 -10.50 -6.87 -3.67
CA THR A 86 -11.07 -8.12 -4.19
C THR A 86 -12.57 -8.16 -3.92
N ASP A 87 -13.31 -8.90 -4.73
CA ASP A 87 -14.72 -9.25 -4.53
C ASP A 87 -14.96 -10.77 -4.55
N THR A 88 -13.89 -11.57 -4.36
CA THR A 88 -13.93 -13.05 -4.24
C THR A 88 -14.96 -13.60 -3.24
N GLU A 89 -15.39 -12.80 -2.26
CA GLU A 89 -16.45 -13.20 -1.33
C GLU A 89 -17.86 -13.10 -1.95
N LYS A 90 -18.08 -12.12 -2.81
CA LYS A 90 -19.35 -11.86 -3.49
C LYS A 90 -19.13 -10.91 -4.67
N GLU A 91 -19.38 -11.42 -5.87
CA GLU A 91 -19.30 -10.68 -7.14
C GLU A 91 -19.99 -9.32 -7.08
N GLY A 92 -19.28 -8.27 -7.51
CA GLY A 92 -19.74 -6.88 -7.49
C GLY A 92 -19.67 -6.19 -6.12
N GLU A 93 -19.26 -6.88 -5.05
CA GLU A 93 -19.02 -6.30 -3.72
C GLU A 93 -17.53 -6.23 -3.37
N TRP A 94 -16.87 -5.19 -3.90
CA TRP A 94 -15.45 -4.91 -3.64
C TRP A 94 -15.14 -4.63 -2.16
N LYS A 95 -14.14 -5.35 -1.63
CA LYS A 95 -13.65 -5.21 -0.25
C LYS A 95 -12.14 -5.06 -0.22
N TRP A 96 -11.68 -4.16 0.65
CA TRP A 96 -10.26 -4.09 0.99
C TRP A 96 -9.88 -5.21 1.95
N VAL A 97 -8.64 -5.68 1.87
CA VAL A 97 -8.07 -6.72 2.73
C VAL A 97 -8.15 -6.44 4.24
N ASP A 98 -8.29 -5.16 4.64
CA ASP A 98 -8.47 -4.74 6.04
C ASP A 98 -9.96 -4.58 6.45
N GLY A 99 -10.89 -4.87 5.55
CA GLY A 99 -12.33 -4.72 5.75
C GLY A 99 -12.86 -3.29 5.66
N THR A 100 -12.02 -2.31 5.30
CA THR A 100 -12.51 -0.94 5.08
C THR A 100 -13.43 -0.86 3.87
N GLU A 101 -14.42 0.03 3.94
CA GLU A 101 -15.38 0.21 2.85
C GLU A 101 -14.70 0.71 1.57
N PHE A 102 -15.11 0.12 0.45
CA PHE A 102 -14.75 0.60 -0.87
C PHE A 102 -15.47 1.90 -1.18
N THR A 103 -14.74 3.02 -1.21
CA THR A 103 -15.31 4.35 -1.48
C THR A 103 -14.59 5.12 -2.59
N THR A 104 -13.68 4.49 -3.33
CA THR A 104 -12.84 5.18 -4.33
C THR A 104 -12.66 4.31 -5.56
N GLU A 105 -12.91 4.86 -6.73
CA GLU A 105 -12.83 4.16 -8.00
C GLU A 105 -11.69 4.76 -8.82
N TYR A 106 -10.57 4.06 -8.93
CA TYR A 106 -9.51 4.39 -9.89
C TYR A 106 -9.48 3.39 -11.05
N TRP A 107 -10.62 2.79 -11.39
CA TRP A 107 -10.72 1.86 -12.52
C TRP A 107 -10.19 2.49 -13.81
N LYS A 108 -9.49 1.67 -14.61
CA LYS A 108 -9.18 2.01 -16.00
C LYS A 108 -10.50 2.06 -16.79
N GLU A 109 -10.49 2.76 -17.92
CA GLU A 109 -11.63 2.80 -18.82
C GLU A 109 -12.08 1.38 -19.19
N ASN A 110 -13.39 1.13 -19.03
CA ASN A 110 -14.08 -0.16 -19.20
C ASN A 110 -13.82 -1.22 -18.12
N GLU A 111 -13.16 -0.89 -17.01
CA GLU A 111 -13.03 -1.79 -15.85
C GLU A 111 -14.00 -1.40 -14.70
N PRO A 112 -14.36 -2.34 -13.80
CA PRO A 112 -14.10 -3.78 -13.93
C PRO A 112 -14.95 -4.42 -15.02
N ASN A 113 -14.42 -5.40 -15.74
CA ASN A 113 -15.08 -6.01 -16.91
C ASN A 113 -15.44 -7.49 -16.72
N ASP A 114 -14.95 -8.11 -15.66
CA ASP A 114 -15.20 -9.50 -15.25
C ASP A 114 -15.08 -10.51 -16.41
N ILE A 115 -13.93 -10.52 -17.11
CA ILE A 115 -13.72 -11.45 -18.23
C ILE A 115 -13.97 -12.89 -17.78
N ASP A 116 -14.83 -13.57 -18.54
CA ASP A 116 -15.25 -14.97 -18.31
C ASP A 116 -15.94 -15.23 -16.95
N ASN A 117 -16.35 -14.19 -16.21
CA ASN A 117 -16.87 -14.25 -14.83
C ASN A 117 -15.86 -14.87 -13.85
N ASN A 118 -14.62 -14.39 -13.89
CA ASN A 118 -13.50 -14.99 -13.15
C ASN A 118 -12.39 -13.96 -12.81
N GLU A 119 -12.70 -12.67 -12.70
CA GLU A 119 -11.70 -11.62 -12.46
C GLU A 119 -11.76 -10.97 -11.07
N ASP A 120 -11.86 -11.77 -10.01
CA ASP A 120 -12.21 -11.27 -8.67
C ASP A 120 -11.07 -10.55 -7.89
N CYS A 121 -9.92 -10.25 -8.51
CA CYS A 121 -8.75 -9.67 -7.87
C CYS A 121 -8.21 -8.45 -8.62
N VAL A 122 -7.79 -7.40 -7.90
CA VAL A 122 -7.43 -6.13 -8.55
C VAL A 122 -5.92 -5.94 -8.67
N GLU A 123 -5.49 -5.60 -9.89
CA GLU A 123 -4.16 -5.06 -10.18
C GLU A 123 -4.19 -3.53 -10.35
N GLN A 124 -3.15 -2.86 -9.85
CA GLN A 124 -2.75 -1.56 -10.39
C GLN A 124 -2.11 -1.80 -11.75
N THR A 125 -2.50 -1.04 -12.78
CA THR A 125 -1.90 -1.14 -14.11
C THR A 125 -0.73 -0.16 -14.28
N ASN A 126 0.16 -0.42 -15.25
CA ASN A 126 1.26 0.47 -15.62
C ASN A 126 0.84 1.69 -16.46
N LYS A 127 -0.44 1.78 -16.84
CA LYS A 127 -1.00 2.88 -17.66
C LYS A 127 -1.92 3.81 -16.87
N LYS A 128 -1.79 3.79 -15.53
CA LYS A 128 -2.70 4.44 -14.58
C LYS A 128 -4.07 3.76 -14.56
N GLY A 129 -4.60 3.61 -13.36
CA GLY A 129 -5.88 2.98 -13.08
C GLY A 129 -5.79 1.49 -12.77
N TRP A 130 -6.90 0.91 -12.35
CA TRP A 130 -7.04 -0.47 -11.88
C TRP A 130 -7.73 -1.35 -12.91
N ASN A 131 -7.46 -2.65 -12.82
CA ASN A 131 -8.04 -3.71 -13.63
C ASN A 131 -8.33 -4.87 -12.67
N ASP A 132 -9.53 -5.38 -12.73
CA ASP A 132 -9.91 -6.68 -12.18
C ASP A 132 -9.27 -7.76 -13.06
N ASN A 133 -8.76 -8.83 -12.47
CA ASN A 133 -8.06 -9.88 -13.19
C ASN A 133 -8.17 -11.19 -12.42
N ALA A 134 -8.03 -12.31 -13.13
CA ALA A 134 -8.11 -13.62 -12.51
C ALA A 134 -7.08 -13.75 -11.38
N CYS A 135 -7.54 -14.09 -10.18
CA CYS A 135 -6.70 -14.18 -8.98
C CYS A 135 -5.54 -15.19 -9.11
N SER A 136 -5.64 -16.13 -10.07
CA SER A 136 -4.64 -17.14 -10.41
C SER A 136 -3.48 -16.60 -11.26
N GLU A 137 -3.61 -15.40 -11.84
CA GLU A 137 -2.54 -14.76 -12.60
C GLU A 137 -1.34 -14.42 -11.72
N LYS A 138 -0.14 -14.46 -12.31
CA LYS A 138 1.11 -14.18 -11.57
C LYS A 138 1.61 -12.79 -11.86
N GLN A 139 1.70 -11.96 -10.82
CA GLN A 139 2.17 -10.57 -10.93
C GLN A 139 2.99 -10.15 -9.72
N MET A 140 3.67 -9.00 -9.86
CA MET A 140 4.22 -8.32 -8.70
C MET A 140 3.09 -7.97 -7.71
N TRP A 141 3.43 -7.71 -6.45
CA TRP A 141 2.47 -7.27 -5.44
C TRP A 141 3.07 -6.15 -4.61
N ILE A 142 2.20 -5.35 -4.01
CA ILE A 142 2.60 -4.24 -3.16
C ILE A 142 2.07 -4.49 -1.75
N CYS A 143 2.96 -4.56 -0.77
CA CYS A 143 2.58 -4.63 0.64
C CYS A 143 2.53 -3.23 1.26
N GLU A 144 1.68 -3.05 2.25
CA GLU A 144 1.71 -1.91 3.14
C GLU A 144 1.59 -2.30 4.62
N LYS A 145 2.21 -1.48 5.49
CA LYS A 145 1.97 -1.51 6.94
C LYS A 145 2.15 -0.14 7.55
N SER A 146 1.53 0.08 8.70
CA SER A 146 1.77 1.28 9.50
C SER A 146 3.22 1.31 9.99
N ALA A 147 3.83 2.50 9.99
CA ALA A 147 5.14 2.70 10.61
C ALA A 147 5.04 2.84 12.15
N PHE A 148 3.82 2.85 12.69
CA PHE A 148 3.47 2.97 14.11
C PHE A 148 2.23 2.15 14.46
#